data_AF-A0A8J3PJW3-F1
#
_entry.id   AF-A0A8J3PJW3-F1
#
_cell.length_a   1.000
_cell.length_b   1.000
_cell.length_c   1.000
_cell.angle_alpha   90.00
_cell.angle_beta   90.00
_cell.angle_gamma   90.00
#
_symmetry.space_group_name_H-M   'P 1'
#
loop_
_entity.id
_entity.type
_entity.pdbx_description
1 polymer ?
#
loop_
_entity_poly.entity_id
_entity_poly.type
_entity_poly.pdbx_seq_one_letter_code
_entity_poly.pdbx_strand_id
1 'polypeptide(L)'
;MPELPEVETVRSGLARWVVGRTIATVEVRHPRAVRRHPAGAQDFADVLAGRTITEARRRGKYLWLPLDSGDAVVGHLGMSGQLLVQPAETAEEKHLHIRFDFTDGGPQLRFVDQRTFGGLAVSPGGATLPAEIAHIALDPMDDAFVAADFLAALRRRRTAVKRALLDQTLISGVGNIYADEALWRARLHGERPSDELTKPAAARLLGHVRDVLGEAIEVGGTTFDALYVNVNGESGYFERSLNAYGREGEPCTRCGSPIRREQFMNRSSFSCPRCQPRPRVVGRA
;
A
#
# COMPACT_ATOMS: atom_id res chain seq x y z
N MET A 1 -4.86 6.59 -1.13
CA MET A 1 -4.52 5.43 -0.30
C MET A 1 -3.15 4.99 -0.75
N PRO A 2 -2.16 4.90 0.13
CA PRO A 2 -0.88 4.31 -0.21
C PRO A 2 -1.11 2.88 -0.67
N GLU A 3 -0.51 2.53 -1.80
CA GLU A 3 -0.49 1.16 -2.30
C GLU A 3 0.92 0.60 -2.08
N LEU A 4 1.27 -0.52 -2.70
CA LEU A 4 2.55 -1.18 -2.42
C LEU A 4 3.78 -0.30 -2.63
N PRO A 5 3.93 0.44 -3.75
CA PRO A 5 5.12 1.25 -3.99
C PRO A 5 5.35 2.29 -2.91
N GLU A 6 4.30 2.98 -2.47
CA GLU A 6 4.37 3.95 -1.39
C GLU A 6 4.76 3.31 -0.06
N VAL A 7 4.17 2.15 0.26
CA VAL A 7 4.51 1.41 1.49
C VAL A 7 5.95 0.89 1.45
N GLU A 8 6.45 0.47 0.29
CA GLU A 8 7.85 0.08 0.13
C GLU A 8 8.81 1.25 0.32
N THR A 9 8.49 2.42 -0.23
CA THR A 9 9.28 3.65 0.00
C THR A 9 9.36 3.97 1.49
N VAL A 10 8.23 3.88 2.21
CA VAL A 10 8.20 4.09 3.66
C VAL A 10 9.03 3.02 4.38
N ARG A 11 8.85 1.73 4.05
CA ARG A 11 9.60 0.63 4.65
C ARG A 11 11.11 0.78 4.46
N SER A 12 11.57 1.09 3.25
CA SER A 12 12.97 1.35 2.94
C SER A 12 13.53 2.53 3.74
N GLY A 13 12.74 3.59 3.89
CA GLY A 13 13.08 4.72 4.73
C GLY A 13 13.23 4.35 6.22
N LEU A 14 12.28 3.59 6.78
CA LEU A 14 12.34 3.09 8.15
C LEU A 14 13.55 2.16 8.35
N ALA A 15 13.84 1.30 7.38
CA ALA A 15 15.02 0.42 7.41
C ALA A 15 16.33 1.21 7.55
N ARG A 16 16.41 2.39 6.93
CA ARG A 16 17.60 3.24 6.97
C ARG A 16 17.74 4.02 8.27
N TRP A 17 16.63 4.55 8.80
CA TRP A 17 16.68 5.60 9.83
C TRP A 17 16.21 5.16 11.22
N VAL A 18 15.55 4.00 11.31
CA VAL A 18 14.88 3.56 12.54
C VAL A 18 15.40 2.20 13.02
N VAL A 19 15.78 1.31 12.10
CA VAL A 19 16.34 0.00 12.45
C VAL A 19 17.65 0.13 13.23
N GLY A 20 17.79 -0.69 14.27
CA GLY A 20 18.90 -0.68 15.21
C GLY A 20 18.73 0.29 16.38
N ARG A 21 17.70 1.15 16.36
CA ARG A 21 17.45 2.15 17.41
C ARG A 21 16.54 1.60 18.50
N THR A 22 16.84 1.96 19.74
CA THR A 22 16.05 1.62 20.91
C THR A 22 15.07 2.74 21.23
N ILE A 23 13.79 2.40 21.35
CA ILE A 23 12.71 3.33 21.69
C ILE A 23 12.90 3.77 23.14
N ALA A 24 13.01 5.08 23.37
CA ALA A 24 13.03 5.65 24.72
C ALA A 24 11.61 5.81 25.26
N THR A 25 10.76 6.51 24.50
CA THR A 25 9.38 6.78 24.88
C THR A 25 8.48 6.78 23.66
N VAL A 26 7.21 6.44 23.88
CA VAL A 26 6.16 6.55 22.88
C VAL A 26 5.04 7.41 23.45
N GLU A 27 4.62 8.42 22.70
CA GLU A 27 3.50 9.28 23.06
C GLU A 27 2.36 9.08 22.06
N VAL A 28 1.21 8.60 22.53
CA VAL A 28 -0.01 8.49 21.73
C VAL A 28 -0.90 9.69 22.00
N ARG A 29 -0.99 10.59 21.02
CA ARG A 29 -1.74 11.85 21.11
C ARG A 29 -3.17 11.74 20.62
N HIS A 30 -3.43 10.78 19.74
CA HIS A 30 -4.76 10.55 19.21
C HIS A 30 -5.16 9.08 19.38
N PRO A 31 -6.14 8.73 20.24
CA PRO A 31 -6.43 7.34 20.60
C PRO A 31 -6.88 6.48 19.41
N ARG A 32 -7.53 7.09 18.41
CA ARG A 32 -7.91 6.36 17.17
C ARG A 32 -6.71 5.85 16.36
N ALA A 33 -5.50 6.37 16.56
CA ALA A 33 -4.31 5.88 15.89
C ALA A 33 -3.84 4.52 16.41
N VAL A 34 -4.27 4.12 17.62
CA VAL A 34 -4.02 2.79 18.20
C VAL A 34 -5.31 2.00 18.43
N ARG A 35 -6.40 2.34 17.73
CA ARG A 35 -7.70 1.65 17.89
C ARG A 35 -7.68 0.14 17.62
N ARG A 36 -6.65 -0.35 16.96
CA ARG A 36 -6.43 -1.78 16.67
C ARG A 36 -5.60 -2.48 17.75
N HIS A 37 -5.16 -1.75 18.78
CA HIS A 37 -4.46 -2.24 19.96
C HIS A 37 -5.44 -2.24 21.14
N PRO A 38 -6.10 -3.37 21.45
CA PRO A 38 -7.22 -3.39 22.39
C PRO A 38 -6.85 -2.98 23.83
N ALA A 39 -5.59 -3.18 24.23
CA ALA A 39 -5.10 -2.82 25.56
C ALA A 39 -4.93 -1.30 25.77
N GLY A 40 -5.08 -0.49 24.71
CA GLY A 40 -5.15 0.95 24.79
C GLY A 40 -3.81 1.69 24.69
N ALA A 41 -3.87 3.01 24.70
CA ALA A 41 -2.73 3.88 24.39
C ALA A 41 -1.58 3.79 25.40
N GLN A 42 -1.89 3.62 26.69
CA GLN A 42 -0.87 3.51 27.73
C GLN A 42 -0.08 2.20 27.57
N ASP A 43 -0.77 1.08 27.44
CA ASP A 43 -0.15 -0.22 27.20
C ASP A 43 0.71 -0.20 25.93
N PHE A 44 0.20 0.39 24.84
CA PHE A 44 0.98 0.56 23.60
C PHE A 44 2.31 1.28 23.84
N ALA A 45 2.34 2.29 24.69
CA ALA A 45 3.56 3.01 25.01
C ALA A 45 4.50 2.20 25.92
N ASP A 46 3.94 1.58 26.96
CA ASP A 46 4.68 0.87 28.00
C ASP A 46 5.40 -0.35 27.43
N VAL A 47 4.75 -1.13 26.56
CA VAL A 47 5.37 -2.35 25.99
C VAL A 47 6.46 -2.05 24.96
N LEU A 48 6.47 -0.85 24.40
CA LEU A 48 7.44 -0.40 23.40
C LEU A 48 8.65 0.32 23.99
N ALA A 49 8.51 0.94 25.17
CA ALA A 49 9.62 1.58 25.84
C ALA A 49 10.76 0.58 26.13
N GLY A 50 11.99 0.97 25.77
CA GLY A 50 13.19 0.15 25.91
C GLY A 50 13.37 -0.93 24.84
N ARG A 51 12.46 -1.07 23.87
CA ARG A 51 12.58 -2.07 22.79
C ARG A 51 13.42 -1.54 21.63
N THR A 52 14.26 -2.41 21.08
CA THR A 52 15.05 -2.13 19.89
C THR A 52 14.31 -2.62 18.65
N ILE A 53 14.20 -1.76 17.65
CA ILE A 53 13.64 -2.13 16.33
C ILE A 53 14.72 -2.85 15.54
N THR A 54 14.48 -4.11 15.17
CA THR A 54 15.52 -4.94 14.55
C THR A 54 15.47 -4.93 13.03
N GLU A 55 14.29 -4.70 12.44
CA GLU A 55 14.09 -4.70 10.99
C GLU A 55 12.90 -3.79 10.58
N ALA A 56 12.73 -3.60 9.27
CA ALA A 56 11.52 -3.02 8.70
C ALA A 56 11.01 -3.88 7.54
N ARG A 57 9.80 -4.41 7.70
CA ARG A 57 9.18 -5.41 6.80
C ARG A 57 7.85 -4.91 6.25
N ARG A 58 7.38 -5.52 5.15
CA ARG A 58 6.07 -5.22 4.55
C ARG A 58 5.36 -6.47 4.03
N ARG A 59 4.04 -6.36 3.88
CA ARG A 59 3.17 -7.32 3.19
C ARG A 59 2.05 -6.55 2.53
N GLY A 60 2.10 -6.43 1.20
CA GLY A 60 1.16 -5.60 0.45
C GLY A 60 1.16 -4.15 0.93
N LYS A 61 0.09 -3.72 1.59
CA LYS A 61 -0.11 -2.34 2.10
C LYS A 61 0.07 -2.19 3.61
N TYR A 62 0.52 -3.26 4.25
CA TYR A 62 0.91 -3.27 5.65
C TYR A 62 2.42 -3.24 5.76
N LEU A 63 2.90 -2.62 6.82
CA LEU A 63 4.30 -2.67 7.25
C LEU A 63 4.37 -3.08 8.71
N TRP A 64 5.50 -3.65 9.12
CA TRP A 64 5.77 -3.87 10.53
C TRP A 64 7.25 -3.73 10.86
N LEU A 65 7.50 -3.42 12.12
CA LEU A 65 8.82 -3.21 12.71
C LEU A 65 9.01 -4.29 13.78
N PRO A 66 9.72 -5.38 13.47
CA PRO A 66 10.10 -6.39 14.47
C PRO A 66 10.91 -5.77 15.61
N LEU A 67 10.68 -6.26 16.82
CA LEU A 67 11.34 -5.83 18.05
C LEU A 67 12.24 -6.94 18.58
N ASP A 68 13.24 -6.57 19.39
CA ASP A 68 14.14 -7.51 20.08
C ASP A 68 13.42 -8.49 21.03
N SER A 69 12.18 -8.20 21.43
CA SER A 69 11.34 -9.09 22.24
C SER A 69 10.75 -10.28 21.45
N GLY A 70 10.79 -10.25 20.12
CA GLY A 70 10.04 -11.17 19.26
C GLY A 70 8.64 -10.66 18.88
N ASP A 71 8.20 -9.52 19.41
CA ASP A 71 6.99 -8.83 18.99
C ASP A 71 7.23 -7.92 17.78
N ALA A 72 6.19 -7.25 17.29
CA ALA A 72 6.33 -6.23 16.25
C ALA A 72 5.38 -5.05 16.44
N VAL A 73 5.76 -3.86 16.00
CA VAL A 73 4.81 -2.78 15.73
C VAL A 73 4.27 -2.96 14.31
N VAL A 74 2.99 -3.31 14.18
CA VAL A 74 2.32 -3.45 12.88
C VAL A 74 1.51 -2.20 12.55
N GLY A 75 1.57 -1.76 11.30
CA GLY A 75 0.95 -0.53 10.84
C GLY A 75 0.24 -0.64 9.50
N HIS A 76 -0.81 0.17 9.35
CA HIS A 76 -1.45 0.42 8.07
C HIS A 76 -1.70 1.93 7.92
N LEU A 77 -1.26 2.50 6.80
CA LEU A 77 -1.24 3.96 6.60
C LEU A 77 -2.61 4.55 6.22
N GLY A 78 -3.60 3.70 5.91
CA GLY A 78 -4.94 4.17 5.63
C GLY A 78 -4.98 4.98 4.34
N MET A 79 -5.57 6.17 4.35
CA MET A 79 -5.65 7.03 3.16
C MET A 79 -4.56 8.13 3.12
N SER A 80 -4.17 8.62 4.29
CA SER A 80 -3.34 9.84 4.49
C SER A 80 -2.29 9.67 5.59
N GLY A 81 -2.15 8.47 6.15
CA GLY A 81 -1.16 8.19 7.18
C GLY A 81 0.25 8.23 6.61
N GLN A 82 1.16 8.84 7.35
CA GLN A 82 2.56 8.97 7.03
C GLN A 82 3.39 8.54 8.25
N LEU A 83 4.57 7.99 7.98
CA LEU A 83 5.61 7.77 8.99
C LEU A 83 6.80 8.64 8.61
N LEU A 84 7.05 9.67 9.41
CA LEU A 84 8.07 10.68 9.15
C LEU A 84 9.19 10.56 10.18
N VAL A 85 10.43 10.74 9.74
CA VAL A 85 11.59 10.86 10.61
C VAL A 85 11.99 12.33 10.67
N GLN A 86 11.83 12.95 11.83
CA GLN A 86 11.98 14.40 12.00
C GLN A 86 12.88 14.72 13.18
N PRO A 87 13.79 15.71 13.09
CA PRO A 87 14.46 16.26 14.26
C PRO A 87 13.47 16.63 15.36
N ALA A 88 13.84 16.44 16.62
CA ALA A 88 12.96 16.74 17.76
C ALA A 88 12.48 18.21 17.76
N GLU A 89 13.35 19.11 17.27
CA GLU A 89 13.09 20.56 17.27
C GLU A 89 12.22 21.02 16.09
N THR A 90 11.98 20.14 15.12
CA THR A 90 11.04 20.43 14.04
C THR A 90 9.66 20.59 14.62
N ALA A 91 8.99 21.70 14.29
CA ALA A 91 7.62 21.98 14.70
C ALA A 91 6.71 20.77 14.43
N GLU A 92 5.83 20.48 15.38
CA GLU A 92 4.94 19.32 15.28
C GLU A 92 3.92 19.50 14.16
N GLU A 93 3.64 18.40 13.47
CA GLU A 93 2.63 18.37 12.42
C GLU A 93 1.24 18.50 13.04
N LYS A 94 0.35 19.29 12.43
CA LYS A 94 -1.03 19.49 12.90
C LYS A 94 -1.79 18.20 13.19
N HIS A 95 -1.45 17.12 12.48
CA HIS A 95 -2.09 15.81 12.56
C HIS A 95 -1.15 14.74 13.13
N LEU A 96 -0.15 15.12 13.92
CA LEU A 96 0.69 14.21 14.68
C LEU A 96 -0.18 13.39 15.64
N HIS A 97 -0.08 12.08 15.55
CA HIS A 97 -0.92 11.14 16.29
C HIS A 97 -0.12 10.24 17.23
N ILE A 98 1.06 9.79 16.81
CA ILE A 98 1.97 9.00 17.62
C ILE A 98 3.38 9.54 17.41
N ARG A 99 4.13 9.70 18.49
CA ARG A 99 5.55 10.10 18.46
C ARG A 99 6.38 9.03 19.16
N PHE A 100 7.51 8.69 18.56
CA PHE A 100 8.52 7.80 19.12
C PHE A 100 9.80 8.61 19.27
N ASP A 101 10.29 8.68 20.51
CA ASP A 101 11.61 9.18 20.85
C ASP A 101 12.56 8.00 21.04
N PHE A 102 13.82 8.16 20.67
CA PHE A 102 14.83 7.10 20.75
C PHE A 102 15.91 7.45 21.76
N THR A 103 16.54 6.44 22.35
CA THR A 103 17.53 6.61 23.42
C THR A 103 18.83 7.29 22.97
N ASP A 104 19.07 7.34 21.66
CA ASP A 104 20.23 8.01 21.06
C ASP A 104 20.07 9.54 20.95
N GLY A 105 18.89 10.08 21.31
CA GLY A 105 18.58 11.50 21.18
C GLY A 105 18.50 12.00 19.73
N GLY A 106 18.48 11.08 18.76
CA GLY A 106 18.38 11.40 17.33
C GLY A 106 16.96 11.78 16.90
N PRO A 107 16.71 11.89 15.58
CA PRO A 107 15.40 12.23 15.04
C PRO A 107 14.29 11.29 15.53
N GLN A 108 13.12 11.87 15.78
CA GLN A 108 11.89 11.18 16.18
C GLN A 108 11.27 10.46 14.99
N LEU A 109 10.57 9.35 15.28
CA LEU A 109 9.62 8.78 14.33
C LEU A 109 8.21 9.29 14.67
N ARG A 110 7.51 9.82 13.69
CA ARG A 110 6.21 10.48 13.84
C ARG A 110 5.17 9.82 12.93
N PHE A 111 4.06 9.36 13.51
CA PHE A 111 2.88 8.93 12.75
C PHE A 111 1.90 10.09 12.63
N VAL A 112 1.68 10.55 11.40
CA VAL A 112 0.81 11.69 11.08
C VAL A 112 -0.33 11.20 10.21
N ASP A 113 -1.58 11.51 10.53
CA ASP A 113 -2.71 11.07 9.69
C ASP A 113 -3.91 12.03 9.73
N GLN A 114 -4.04 12.86 8.70
CA GLN A 114 -5.12 13.85 8.60
C GLN A 114 -6.53 13.26 8.71
N ARG A 115 -6.76 12.05 8.16
CA ARG A 115 -8.10 11.42 8.11
C ARG A 115 -8.31 10.42 9.24
N THR A 116 -7.27 10.13 10.01
CA THR A 116 -7.30 9.20 11.16
C THR A 116 -7.94 7.84 10.79
N PHE A 117 -7.49 7.31 9.65
CA PHE A 117 -7.88 6.00 9.10
C PHE A 117 -6.78 4.97 9.24
N GLY A 118 -5.52 5.40 9.22
CA GLY A 118 -4.38 4.57 9.54
C GLY A 118 -4.28 4.30 11.04
N GLY A 119 -3.30 3.49 11.40
CA GLY A 119 -3.00 3.22 12.79
C GLY A 119 -1.92 2.18 12.98
N LEU A 120 -1.39 2.14 14.20
CA LEU A 120 -0.37 1.21 14.67
C LEU A 120 -0.95 0.34 15.79
N ALA A 121 -0.42 -0.86 15.94
CA ALA A 121 -0.69 -1.77 17.06
C ALA A 121 0.56 -2.61 17.34
N VAL A 122 0.65 -3.17 18.54
CA VAL A 122 1.67 -4.18 18.84
C VAL A 122 1.09 -5.55 18.49
N SER A 123 1.87 -6.36 17.79
CA SER A 123 1.57 -7.74 17.44
C SER A 123 2.47 -8.67 18.27
N PRO A 124 1.94 -9.30 19.32
CA PRO A 124 2.70 -10.24 20.15
C PRO A 124 3.21 -11.44 19.34
N GLY A 125 4.50 -11.75 19.44
CA GLY A 125 5.13 -12.79 18.62
C GLY A 125 5.16 -12.50 17.11
N GLY A 126 4.82 -11.28 16.70
CA GLY A 126 4.64 -10.87 15.31
C GLY A 126 5.92 -10.53 14.55
N ALA A 127 7.12 -10.72 15.14
CA ALA A 127 8.39 -10.33 14.50
C ALA A 127 8.56 -10.91 13.09
N THR A 128 8.24 -12.19 12.89
CA THR A 128 8.37 -12.82 11.56
C THR A 128 7.22 -12.43 10.63
N LEU A 129 5.98 -12.62 11.09
CA LEU A 129 4.76 -12.26 10.38
C LEU A 129 3.64 -12.01 11.41
N PRO A 130 3.11 -10.78 11.52
CA PRO A 130 1.99 -10.49 12.41
C PRO A 130 0.74 -11.30 12.06
N ALA A 131 0.10 -11.90 13.08
CA ALA A 131 -1.08 -12.74 12.89
C ALA A 131 -2.26 -11.97 12.26
N GLU A 132 -2.35 -10.67 12.55
CA GLU A 132 -3.36 -9.74 12.05
C GLU A 132 -3.32 -9.60 10.52
N ILE A 133 -2.17 -9.88 9.90
CA ILE A 133 -1.97 -9.76 8.44
C ILE A 133 -1.59 -11.09 7.78
N ALA A 134 -1.58 -12.21 8.51
CA ALA A 134 -1.21 -13.52 7.97
C ALA A 134 -2.13 -13.98 6.82
N HIS A 135 -3.37 -13.50 6.80
CA HIS A 135 -4.35 -13.76 5.74
C HIS A 135 -4.14 -12.91 4.47
N ILE A 136 -3.24 -11.93 4.50
CA ILE A 136 -2.91 -11.09 3.34
C ILE A 136 -1.96 -11.85 2.42
N ALA A 137 -2.33 -11.96 1.15
CA ALA A 137 -1.53 -12.66 0.16
C ALA A 137 -0.15 -12.02 -0.03
N LEU A 138 0.79 -12.77 -0.58
CA LEU A 138 2.03 -12.19 -1.09
C LEU A 138 1.72 -11.20 -2.21
N ASP A 139 2.54 -10.16 -2.32
CA ASP A 139 2.51 -9.25 -3.44
C ASP A 139 3.40 -9.76 -4.58
N PRO A 140 3.17 -9.32 -5.84
CA PRO A 140 3.83 -9.93 -6.99
C PRO A 140 5.33 -9.62 -7.09
N MET A 141 5.84 -8.74 -6.22
CA MET A 141 7.26 -8.36 -6.13
C MET A 141 8.01 -9.17 -5.07
N ASP A 142 7.32 -9.99 -4.28
CA ASP A 142 7.92 -10.86 -3.27
C ASP A 142 8.56 -12.09 -3.92
N ASP A 143 9.77 -12.46 -3.49
CA ASP A 143 10.52 -13.60 -4.03
C ASP A 143 9.79 -14.94 -3.81
N ALA A 144 8.97 -15.05 -2.76
CA ALA A 144 8.15 -16.23 -2.49
C ALA A 144 6.86 -16.26 -3.33
N PHE A 145 6.57 -15.25 -4.15
CA PHE A 145 5.36 -15.20 -4.95
C PHE A 145 5.39 -16.20 -6.11
N VAL A 146 4.51 -17.20 -6.05
CA VAL A 146 4.35 -18.21 -7.10
C VAL A 146 3.31 -17.77 -8.14
N ALA A 147 3.77 -17.33 -9.30
CA ALA A 147 2.90 -16.84 -10.37
C ALA A 147 1.87 -17.89 -10.85
N ALA A 148 2.24 -19.16 -10.90
CA ALA A 148 1.35 -20.24 -11.32
C ALA A 148 0.11 -20.36 -10.41
N ASP A 149 0.31 -20.24 -9.10
CA ASP A 149 -0.74 -20.35 -8.09
C ASP A 149 -1.70 -19.16 -8.17
N PHE A 150 -1.16 -17.94 -8.32
CA PHE A 150 -1.97 -16.75 -8.57
C PHE A 150 -2.82 -16.89 -9.83
N LEU A 151 -2.24 -17.33 -10.96
CA LEU A 151 -2.96 -17.48 -12.22
C LEU A 151 -4.09 -18.51 -12.11
N ALA A 152 -3.85 -19.62 -11.42
CA ALA A 152 -4.87 -20.63 -11.15
C ALA A 152 -5.97 -20.07 -10.24
N ALA A 153 -5.61 -19.36 -9.17
CA ALA A 153 -6.57 -18.74 -8.24
C ALA A 153 -7.42 -17.66 -8.92
N LEU A 154 -6.82 -16.77 -9.72
CA LEU A 154 -7.50 -15.71 -10.45
C LEU A 154 -8.58 -16.28 -11.39
N ARG A 155 -8.23 -17.32 -12.14
CA ARG A 155 -9.15 -17.96 -13.10
C ARG A 155 -10.27 -18.76 -12.45
N ARG A 156 -10.14 -19.14 -11.17
CA ARG A 156 -11.23 -19.79 -10.41
C ARG A 156 -12.26 -18.79 -9.90
N ARG A 157 -11.92 -17.49 -9.80
CA ARG A 157 -12.85 -16.47 -9.34
C ARG A 157 -13.83 -16.11 -10.46
N ARG A 158 -15.11 -16.09 -10.14
CA ARG A 158 -16.19 -15.62 -11.03
C ARG A 158 -16.53 -14.16 -10.72
N THR A 159 -15.63 -13.26 -11.08
CA THR A 159 -15.78 -11.83 -10.79
C THR A 159 -15.11 -10.96 -11.86
N ALA A 160 -15.24 -9.64 -11.77
CA ALA A 160 -14.54 -8.72 -12.66
C ALA A 160 -13.03 -8.73 -12.37
N VAL A 161 -12.18 -8.76 -13.40
CA VAL A 161 -10.72 -8.81 -13.25
C VAL A 161 -10.17 -7.68 -12.38
N LYS A 162 -10.69 -6.45 -12.50
CA LYS A 162 -10.30 -5.34 -11.63
C LYS A 162 -10.65 -5.63 -10.16
N ARG A 163 -11.82 -6.21 -9.90
CA ARG A 163 -12.22 -6.59 -8.54
C ARG A 163 -11.27 -7.65 -7.96
N ALA A 164 -10.88 -8.63 -8.77
CA ALA A 164 -9.93 -9.66 -8.36
C ALA A 164 -8.54 -9.08 -8.04
N LEU A 165 -8.05 -8.12 -8.84
CA LEU A 165 -6.77 -7.42 -8.56
C LEU A 165 -6.80 -6.59 -7.27
N LEU A 166 -7.96 -6.10 -6.85
CA LEU A 166 -8.10 -5.33 -5.61
C LEU A 166 -8.26 -6.22 -4.37
N ASP A 167 -8.45 -7.53 -4.54
CA ASP A 167 -8.58 -8.48 -3.44
C ASP A 167 -7.22 -8.80 -2.83
N GLN A 168 -6.95 -8.24 -1.64
CA GLN A 168 -5.68 -8.40 -0.94
C GLN A 168 -5.44 -9.85 -0.42
N THR A 169 -6.45 -10.73 -0.48
CA THR A 169 -6.31 -12.17 -0.21
C THR A 169 -5.93 -12.97 -1.45
N LEU A 170 -6.02 -12.37 -2.64
CA LEU A 170 -5.58 -12.97 -3.90
C LEU A 170 -4.18 -12.50 -4.30
N ILE A 171 -3.99 -11.18 -4.27
CA ILE A 171 -2.75 -10.50 -4.62
C ILE A 171 -2.72 -9.20 -3.83
N SER A 172 -1.75 -9.06 -2.94
CA SER A 172 -1.70 -7.87 -2.09
C SER A 172 -0.93 -6.73 -2.77
N GLY A 173 -1.09 -5.53 -2.23
CA GLY A 173 -0.31 -4.38 -2.66
C GLY A 173 -0.90 -3.62 -3.84
N VAL A 174 -1.60 -4.29 -4.75
CA VAL A 174 -2.32 -3.65 -5.85
C VAL A 174 -3.55 -2.90 -5.31
N GLY A 175 -3.67 -1.61 -5.60
CA GLY A 175 -4.86 -0.82 -5.37
C GLY A 175 -5.44 -0.23 -6.65
N ASN A 176 -6.17 0.87 -6.48
CA ASN A 176 -6.99 1.40 -7.56
C ASN A 176 -6.16 2.00 -8.69
N ILE A 177 -5.06 2.68 -8.34
CA ILE A 177 -4.16 3.33 -9.30
C ILE A 177 -3.49 2.26 -10.13
N TYR A 178 -2.74 1.36 -9.47
CA TYR A 178 -1.92 0.40 -10.18
C TYR A 178 -2.76 -0.69 -10.87
N ALA A 179 -3.99 -0.97 -10.40
CA ALA A 179 -4.92 -1.79 -11.16
C ALA A 179 -5.35 -1.13 -12.48
N ASP A 180 -5.71 0.16 -12.48
CA ASP A 180 -6.12 0.85 -13.70
C ASP A 180 -4.97 0.98 -14.70
N GLU A 181 -3.76 1.30 -14.24
CA GLU A 181 -2.56 1.35 -15.06
C GLU A 181 -2.20 -0.01 -15.66
N ALA A 182 -2.20 -1.07 -14.85
CA ALA A 182 -1.89 -2.42 -15.34
C ALA A 182 -2.94 -2.94 -16.34
N LEU A 183 -4.22 -2.69 -16.08
CA LEU A 183 -5.31 -3.03 -17.01
C LEU A 183 -5.22 -2.23 -18.31
N TRP A 184 -4.86 -0.94 -18.21
CA TRP A 184 -4.60 -0.11 -19.37
C TRP A 184 -3.46 -0.69 -20.19
N ARG A 185 -2.30 -0.99 -19.60
CA ARG A 185 -1.16 -1.60 -20.31
C ARG A 185 -1.55 -2.92 -20.97
N ALA A 186 -2.28 -3.77 -20.24
CA ALA A 186 -2.77 -5.06 -20.73
C ALA A 186 -3.86 -4.98 -21.81
N ARG A 187 -4.40 -3.79 -22.11
CA ARG A 187 -5.54 -3.59 -23.03
C ARG A 187 -6.78 -4.40 -22.60
N LEU A 188 -7.00 -4.50 -21.28
CA LEU A 188 -8.11 -5.22 -20.69
C LEU A 188 -9.06 -4.26 -19.99
N HIS A 189 -10.36 -4.38 -20.27
CA HIS A 189 -11.38 -3.68 -19.49
C HIS A 189 -11.54 -4.35 -18.12
N GLY A 190 -11.66 -3.53 -17.06
CA GLY A 190 -11.71 -4.01 -15.68
C GLY A 190 -12.88 -4.94 -15.35
N GLU A 191 -13.99 -4.81 -16.06
CA GLU A 191 -15.18 -5.67 -15.91
C GLU A 191 -15.07 -7.03 -16.61
N ARG A 192 -13.99 -7.31 -17.36
CA ARG A 192 -13.83 -8.63 -17.99
C ARG A 192 -13.87 -9.73 -16.92
N PRO A 193 -14.69 -10.78 -17.08
CA PRO A 193 -14.73 -11.88 -16.13
C PRO A 193 -13.35 -12.53 -15.98
N SER A 194 -12.88 -12.69 -14.75
CA SER A 194 -11.56 -13.25 -14.45
C SER A 194 -11.44 -14.72 -14.87
N ASP A 195 -12.54 -15.47 -14.85
CA ASP A 195 -12.63 -16.86 -15.30
C ASP A 195 -12.61 -17.01 -16.83
N GLU A 196 -12.90 -15.95 -17.57
CA GLU A 196 -12.80 -15.92 -19.03
C GLU A 196 -11.41 -15.51 -19.55
N LEU A 197 -10.50 -15.07 -18.67
CA LEU A 197 -9.14 -14.73 -19.08
C LEU A 197 -8.39 -15.99 -19.49
N THR A 198 -7.90 -16.06 -20.72
CA THR A 198 -6.98 -17.11 -21.15
C THR A 198 -5.69 -17.09 -20.31
N LYS A 199 -5.04 -18.25 -20.12
CA LYS A 199 -3.79 -18.33 -19.35
C LYS A 199 -2.73 -17.32 -19.85
N PRO A 200 -2.50 -17.16 -21.17
CA PRO A 200 -1.59 -16.13 -21.68
C PRO A 200 -2.05 -14.70 -21.35
N ALA A 201 -3.35 -14.40 -21.40
CA ALA A 201 -3.85 -13.06 -21.06
C ALA A 201 -3.66 -12.74 -19.57
N ALA A 202 -3.94 -13.69 -18.69
CA ALA A 202 -3.72 -13.55 -17.26
C ALA A 202 -2.21 -13.40 -16.92
N ALA A 203 -1.34 -14.16 -17.58
CA ALA A 203 0.10 -14.05 -17.41
C ALA A 203 0.64 -12.68 -17.87
N ARG A 204 0.18 -12.18 -19.03
CA ARG A 204 0.52 -10.81 -19.49
C ARG A 204 0.05 -9.73 -18.53
N LEU A 205 -1.16 -9.87 -17.99
CA LEU A 205 -1.67 -8.93 -17.00
C LEU A 205 -0.80 -8.92 -15.75
N LEU A 206 -0.41 -10.09 -15.22
CA LEU A 206 0.50 -10.17 -14.08
C LEU A 206 1.87 -9.53 -14.39
N GLY A 207 2.40 -9.74 -15.60
CA GLY A 207 3.61 -9.06 -16.07
C GLY A 207 3.47 -7.54 -15.98
N HIS A 208 2.40 -6.98 -16.55
CA HIS A 208 2.16 -5.54 -16.49
C HIS A 208 1.88 -5.00 -15.08
N VAL A 209 1.29 -5.81 -14.19
CA VAL A 209 1.18 -5.45 -12.77
C VAL A 209 2.58 -5.29 -12.16
N ARG A 210 3.50 -6.23 -12.42
CA ARG A 210 4.89 -6.15 -11.94
C ARG A 210 5.62 -4.96 -12.54
N ASP A 211 5.49 -4.73 -13.84
CA ASP A 211 6.13 -3.59 -14.53
C ASP A 211 5.69 -2.27 -13.88
N VAL A 212 4.37 -2.07 -13.74
CA VAL A 212 3.81 -0.83 -13.17
C VAL A 212 4.25 -0.63 -11.71
N LEU A 213 4.22 -1.69 -10.89
CA LEU A 213 4.64 -1.61 -9.49
C LEU A 213 6.15 -1.37 -9.38
N GLY A 214 6.97 -2.04 -10.19
CA GLY A 214 8.41 -1.89 -10.23
C GLY A 214 8.84 -0.48 -10.60
N GLU A 215 8.30 0.05 -11.71
CA GLU A 215 8.55 1.44 -12.13
C GLU A 215 8.10 2.45 -11.07
N ALA A 216 6.97 2.18 -10.40
CA ALA A 216 6.52 3.04 -9.31
C ALA A 216 7.46 2.99 -8.11
N ILE A 217 7.97 1.82 -7.71
CA ILE A 217 8.94 1.68 -6.62
C ILE A 217 10.23 2.44 -6.94
N GLU A 218 10.74 2.33 -8.17
CA GLU A 218 12.00 2.97 -8.59
C GLU A 218 11.97 4.49 -8.42
N VAL A 219 10.81 5.12 -8.61
CA VAL A 219 10.64 6.59 -8.47
C VAL A 219 10.03 7.00 -7.13
N GLY A 220 9.95 6.07 -6.17
CA GLY A 220 9.47 6.31 -4.81
C GLY A 220 7.94 6.31 -4.63
N GLY A 221 7.20 5.88 -5.64
CA GLY A 221 5.74 5.82 -5.68
C GLY A 221 5.09 7.06 -6.28
N THR A 222 3.77 7.11 -6.14
CA THR A 222 2.90 8.22 -6.55
C THR A 222 2.68 9.21 -5.41
N THR A 223 2.80 10.49 -5.72
CA THR A 223 2.31 11.58 -4.88
C THR A 223 1.15 12.24 -5.60
N PHE A 224 -0.08 11.89 -5.26
CA PHE A 224 -1.31 12.49 -5.83
C PHE A 224 -1.84 13.69 -5.04
N ASP A 225 -1.31 13.89 -3.84
CA ASP A 225 -1.64 14.97 -2.93
C ASP A 225 -0.31 15.40 -2.31
N ALA A 226 -0.11 16.69 -2.02
CA ALA A 226 1.03 17.19 -1.23
C ALA A 226 1.17 16.51 0.15
N LEU A 227 0.23 15.62 0.49
CA LEU A 227 0.11 14.80 1.68
C LEU A 227 0.79 13.43 1.57
N TYR A 228 1.45 13.06 0.47
CA TYR A 228 2.20 11.80 0.43
C TYR A 228 3.65 12.00 0.06
N VAL A 229 4.49 11.82 1.07
CA VAL A 229 5.91 12.05 1.02
C VAL A 229 6.63 10.86 1.65
N ASN A 230 7.87 10.61 1.25
CA ASN A 230 8.74 9.61 1.85
C ASN A 230 9.01 9.94 3.33
N VAL A 231 9.74 9.05 4.02
CA VAL A 231 10.02 9.24 5.46
C VAL A 231 10.77 10.53 5.78
N ASN A 232 11.46 11.12 4.80
CA ASN A 232 12.19 12.39 4.95
C ASN A 232 11.30 13.62 4.65
N GLY A 233 10.05 13.43 4.21
CA GLY A 233 9.14 14.52 3.86
C GLY A 233 9.18 14.95 2.38
N GLU A 234 9.82 14.18 1.49
CA GLU A 234 9.92 14.49 0.06
C GLU A 234 8.88 13.73 -0.79
N SER A 235 8.30 14.35 -1.81
CA SER A 235 7.30 13.72 -2.68
C SER A 235 7.91 12.73 -3.69
N GLY A 236 7.18 11.67 -4.02
CA GLY A 236 7.45 10.75 -5.13
C GLY A 236 6.99 11.32 -6.48
N TYR A 237 7.64 10.93 -7.57
CA TYR A 237 7.47 11.57 -8.88
C TYR A 237 6.55 10.81 -9.87
N PHE A 238 5.95 9.67 -9.50
CA PHE A 238 5.22 8.81 -10.46
C PHE A 238 3.92 9.41 -11.02
N GLU A 239 3.33 10.44 -10.39
CA GLU A 239 2.09 11.07 -10.87
C GLU A 239 2.20 11.54 -12.34
N ARG A 240 3.40 11.98 -12.76
CA ARG A 240 3.67 12.47 -14.12
C ARG A 240 3.67 11.38 -15.20
N SER A 241 3.62 10.10 -14.83
CA SER A 241 3.80 8.96 -15.75
C SER A 241 2.55 8.09 -15.94
N LEU A 242 1.39 8.50 -15.41
CA LEU A 242 0.15 7.74 -15.48
C LEU A 242 -0.50 7.82 -16.87
N ASN A 243 -1.13 6.72 -17.27
CA ASN A 243 -1.73 6.60 -18.61
C ASN A 243 -3.26 6.47 -18.60
N ALA A 244 -3.85 6.11 -17.46
CA ALA A 244 -5.29 5.97 -17.30
C ALA A 244 -5.80 6.63 -16.02
N TYR A 245 -5.23 6.30 -14.86
CA TYR A 245 -5.78 6.72 -13.58
C TYR A 245 -5.77 8.26 -13.44
N GLY A 246 -6.91 8.84 -13.06
CA GLY A 246 -7.03 10.30 -12.84
C GLY A 246 -7.09 11.13 -14.12
N ARG A 247 -6.95 10.52 -15.31
CA ARG A 247 -6.84 11.23 -16.59
C ARG A 247 -8.17 11.39 -17.33
N GLU A 248 -9.28 11.51 -16.60
CA GLU A 248 -10.63 11.63 -17.20
C GLU A 248 -10.68 12.75 -18.26
N GLY A 249 -11.20 12.43 -19.44
CA GLY A 249 -11.31 13.37 -20.56
C GLY A 249 -10.01 13.60 -21.34
N GLU A 250 -8.84 13.28 -20.79
CA GLU A 250 -7.57 13.42 -21.50
C GLU A 250 -7.41 12.38 -22.62
N PRO A 251 -6.69 12.72 -23.70
CA PRO A 251 -6.45 11.78 -24.79
C PRO A 251 -5.58 10.60 -24.34
N CYS A 252 -6.05 9.39 -24.60
CA CYS A 252 -5.27 8.17 -24.41
C CYS A 252 -3.99 8.23 -25.23
N THR A 253 -2.83 8.02 -24.60
CA THR A 253 -1.49 8.10 -25.21
C THR A 253 -1.26 7.07 -26.32
N ARG A 254 -2.12 6.06 -26.47
CA ARG A 254 -2.05 5.06 -27.54
C ARG A 254 -2.93 5.35 -28.75
N CYS A 255 -4.10 5.95 -28.54
CA CYS A 255 -5.13 6.01 -29.59
C CYS A 255 -5.91 7.32 -29.68
N GLY A 256 -5.60 8.31 -28.84
CA GLY A 256 -6.20 9.64 -28.82
C GLY A 256 -7.63 9.71 -28.24
N SER A 257 -8.33 8.58 -28.06
CA SER A 257 -9.67 8.58 -27.48
C SER A 257 -9.63 9.05 -26.02
N PRO A 258 -10.61 9.88 -25.57
CA PRO A 258 -10.63 10.37 -24.21
C PRO A 258 -10.77 9.22 -23.20
N ILE A 259 -9.97 9.24 -22.15
CA ILE A 259 -10.10 8.31 -21.02
C ILE A 259 -11.44 8.54 -20.34
N ARG A 260 -12.13 7.45 -20.02
CA ARG A 260 -13.41 7.48 -19.31
C ARG A 260 -13.22 7.14 -17.85
N ARG A 261 -13.93 7.87 -17.00
CA ARG A 261 -14.14 7.52 -15.61
C ARG A 261 -15.48 6.79 -15.46
N GLU A 262 -15.47 5.70 -14.72
CA GLU A 262 -16.65 4.93 -14.37
C GLU A 262 -16.74 4.79 -12.84
N GLN A 263 -17.96 4.73 -12.31
CA GLN A 263 -18.15 4.34 -10.92
C GLN A 263 -17.87 2.84 -10.78
N PHE A 264 -17.04 2.47 -9.82
CA PHE A 264 -16.63 1.09 -9.58
C PHE A 264 -16.57 0.78 -8.08
N MET A 265 -17.60 0.07 -7.59
CA MET A 265 -17.80 -0.12 -6.15
C MET A 265 -17.83 1.25 -5.45
N ASN A 266 -17.10 1.42 -4.35
CA ASN A 266 -16.99 2.71 -3.63
C ASN A 266 -15.80 3.54 -4.14
N ARG A 267 -15.42 3.40 -5.42
CA ARG A 267 -14.21 4.00 -6.03
C ARG A 267 -14.49 4.44 -7.47
N SER A 268 -13.57 5.21 -8.05
CA SER A 268 -13.53 5.50 -9.48
C SER A 268 -12.72 4.43 -10.22
N SER A 269 -13.04 4.17 -11.48
CA SER A 269 -12.22 3.38 -12.41
C SER A 269 -11.96 4.16 -13.67
N PHE A 270 -10.73 4.11 -14.19
CA PHE A 270 -10.36 4.83 -15.40
C PHE A 270 -9.94 3.86 -16.49
N SER A 271 -10.46 4.03 -17.71
CA SER A 271 -10.09 3.19 -18.85
C SER A 271 -10.24 3.90 -20.19
N CYS A 272 -9.48 3.45 -21.18
CA CYS A 272 -9.63 3.93 -22.55
C CYS A 272 -10.71 3.12 -23.28
N PRO A 273 -11.81 3.72 -23.76
CA PRO A 273 -12.93 2.97 -24.36
C PRO A 273 -12.56 2.24 -25.65
N ARG A 274 -11.52 2.70 -26.36
CA ARG A 274 -11.03 2.09 -27.60
C ARG A 274 -9.98 1.01 -27.35
N CYS A 275 -9.03 1.26 -26.45
CA CYS A 275 -7.97 0.28 -26.14
C CYS A 275 -8.42 -0.83 -25.19
N GLN A 276 -9.43 -0.56 -24.36
CA GLN A 276 -10.00 -1.48 -23.38
C GLN A 276 -11.51 -1.60 -23.64
N PRO A 277 -11.94 -2.24 -24.75
CA PRO A 277 -13.35 -2.35 -25.06
C PRO A 277 -14.08 -3.11 -23.95
N ARG A 278 -15.21 -2.54 -23.50
CA ARG A 278 -16.05 -3.14 -22.46
C ARG A 278 -16.53 -4.53 -22.92
N PRO A 279 -16.43 -5.58 -22.08
CA PRO A 279 -16.93 -6.90 -22.45
C PRO A 279 -18.44 -6.81 -22.72
N ARG A 280 -18.91 -7.58 -23.70
CA ARG A 280 -20.36 -7.72 -23.92
C ARG A 280 -20.93 -8.41 -22.70
N VAL A 281 -21.95 -7.80 -22.07
CA VAL A 281 -22.68 -8.41 -20.97
C VAL A 281 -23.43 -9.62 -21.54
N VAL A 282 -22.87 -10.81 -21.37
CA VAL A 282 -23.63 -12.04 -21.56
C VAL A 282 -24.29 -12.27 -20.21
N GLY A 283 -25.60 -12.03 -20.12
CA GLY A 283 -26.36 -12.30 -18.91
C GLY A 283 -26.08 -13.71 -18.44
N ARG A 284 -25.36 -13.86 -17.32
CA ARG A 284 -25.16 -15.14 -16.67
C ARG A 284 -26.34 -15.32 -15.71
N ALA A 285 -27.22 -16.25 -16.06
CA ALA A 285 -28.30 -16.73 -15.19
C ALA A 285 -27.76 -17.36 -13.91
#